data_AF-A0A7V6NM84-F1
#
_entry.id   AF-A0A7V6NM84-F1
#
_cell.length_a   1.000
_cell.length_b   1.000
_cell.length_c   1.000
_cell.angle_alpha   90.00
_cell.angle_beta   90.00
_cell.angle_gamma   90.00
#
_symmetry.space_group_name_H-M   'P 1'
#
loop_
_entity.id
_entity.type
_entity.pdbx_description
1 polymer ?
#
loop_
_entity_poly.entity_id
_entity_poly.type
_entity_poly.pdbx_seq_one_letter_code
_entity_poly.pdbx_strand_id
1 'polypeptide(L)' 'MKERKLTVKQKEFADRYIETSNVAQSYIDAGYSVTKRSVAEANARKLLGNYSVKKYIEERMKELEDKQIAKEER' A
#
# COMPACT_ATOMS: atom_id res chain seq x y z
N MET A 1 0.74 20.08 -7.35
CA MET A 1 1.29 19.44 -6.13
C MET A 1 2.56 18.69 -6.52
N LYS A 2 3.65 18.78 -5.75
CA LYS A 2 4.91 18.08 -6.07
C LYS A 2 4.70 16.58 -5.83
N GLU A 3 4.71 15.75 -6.88
CA GLU A 3 4.78 14.29 -6.72
C GLU A 3 6.06 13.95 -5.97
N ARG A 4 5.90 13.42 -4.74
CA ARG A 4 7.04 12.98 -3.94
C ARG A 4 7.26 11.51 -4.24
N LYS A 5 8.48 11.16 -4.62
CA LYS A 5 8.91 9.77 -4.83
C LYS A 5 8.65 8.98 -3.54
N LEU A 6 7.93 7.87 -3.65
CA LEU A 6 7.68 6.97 -2.52
C LEU A 6 8.97 6.36 -2.01
N THR A 7 9.09 6.26 -0.69
CA THR A 7 10.18 5.52 -0.04
C THR A 7 9.94 4.02 -0.15
N VAL A 8 10.99 3.22 0.08
CA VAL A 8 10.91 1.76 0.03
C VAL A 8 9.83 1.22 0.99
N LYS A 9 9.79 1.73 2.22
CA LYS A 9 8.76 1.30 3.21
C LYS A 9 7.34 1.67 2.81
N GLN A 10 7.14 2.79 2.10
CA GLN A 10 5.81 3.18 1.64
C GLN A 10 5.32 2.29 0.50
N LYS A 11 6.23 1.86 -0.39
CA LYS A 11 5.91 0.89 -1.43
C LYS A 11 5.58 -0.48 -0.83
N GLU A 12 6.42 -0.97 0.07
CA GLU A 12 6.19 -2.23 0.78
C GLU A 12 4.84 -2.19 1.52
N PHE A 13 4.54 -1.09 2.23
CA PHE A 13 3.23 -0.91 2.86
C PHE A 13 2.07 -1.01 1.88
N ALA A 14 2.18 -0.36 0.72
CA ALA A 14 1.13 -0.37 -0.29
C ALA A 14 0.94 -1.77 -0.90
N ASP A 15 2.03 -2.47 -1.24
CA ASP A 15 1.97 -3.83 -1.78
C ASP A 15 1.36 -4.82 -0.77
N ARG A 16 1.76 -4.75 0.51
CA ARG A 16 1.16 -5.55 1.60
C ARG A 16 -0.32 -5.25 1.82
N TYR A 17 -0.69 -3.98 1.67
CA TYR A 17 -2.09 -3.56 1.83
C TYR A 17 -2.96 -4.11 0.71
N ILE A 18 -2.46 -4.09 -0.53
CA ILE A 18 -3.14 -4.71 -1.67
C ILE A 18 -3.32 -6.22 -1.45
N GLU A 19 -2.29 -6.91 -0.95
CA GLU A 19 -2.32 -8.36 -0.71
C GLU A 19 -3.27 -8.75 0.43
N THR A 20 -3.19 -8.06 1.57
CA THR A 20 -3.84 -8.49 2.82
C THR A 20 -5.15 -7.78 3.12
N SER A 21 -5.42 -6.64 2.48
CA SER A 21 -6.49 -5.71 2.84
C SER A 21 -6.48 -5.30 4.33
N ASN A 22 -5.36 -5.48 5.04
CA ASN A 22 -5.23 -5.21 6.48
C ASN A 22 -4.27 -4.04 6.73
N VAL A 23 -4.83 -2.85 6.93
CA VAL A 23 -4.09 -1.58 7.05
C VAL A 23 -3.03 -1.61 8.14
N ALA A 24 -3.39 -2.09 9.35
CA ALA A 24 -2.48 -2.09 10.49
C ALA A 24 -1.35 -3.12 10.31
N GLN A 25 -1.69 -4.33 9.83
CA GLN A 25 -0.70 -5.38 9.63
C GLN A 25 0.28 -5.02 8.52
N SER A 26 -0.21 -4.47 7.40
CA SER A 26 0.62 -4.02 6.29
C SER A 26 1.66 -3.00 6.71
N TYR A 27 1.32 -2.13 7.66
CA TYR A 27 2.25 -1.12 8.19
C TYR A 27 3.32 -1.73 9.08
N ILE A 28 2.96 -2.73 9.87
CA ILE A 28 3.93 -3.48 10.70
C ILE A 28 4.88 -4.26 9.81
N ASP A 29 4.34 -4.99 8.83
CA ASP A 29 5.11 -5.85 7.91
C ASP A 29 6.03 -5.04 6.99
N ALA A 30 5.64 -3.81 6.65
CA ALA A 30 6.50 -2.85 5.96
C ALA A 30 7.70 -2.33 6.80
N GLY A 31 7.85 -2.81 8.04
CA GLY A 31 9.00 -2.53 8.90
C GLY A 31 8.94 -1.18 9.59
N TYR A 32 7.74 -0.64 9.83
CA TYR A 32 7.58 0.54 10.68
C TYR A 32 7.61 0.15 12.16
N SER A 33 8.43 0.85 12.94
CA SER A 33 8.47 0.68 14.39
C SER A 33 7.16 1.17 15.00
N VAL A 34 6.48 0.31 15.74
CA VAL A 34 5.22 0.62 16.41
C VAL A 34 5.24 0.11 17.84
N THR A 35 4.64 0.85 18.74
CA THR A 35 4.53 0.47 20.16
C THR A 35 3.27 -0.31 20.45
N LYS A 36 2.20 -0.08 19.67
CA LYS A 36 0.89 -0.73 19.79
C LYS A 36 0.24 -0.85 18.40
N ARG A 37 -0.63 -1.85 18.23
CA ARG A 37 -1.37 -2.05 16.98
C ARG A 37 -2.25 -0.85 16.60
N SER A 38 -2.87 -0.17 17.57
CA SER A 38 -3.68 1.03 17.33
C SER A 38 -2.87 2.20 16.78
N VAL A 39 -1.59 2.33 17.19
CA VAL A 39 -0.67 3.34 16.65
C VAL A 39 -0.29 3.02 15.21
N ALA A 40 -0.05 1.74 14.91
CA ALA A 40 0.19 1.27 13.54
C ALA A 40 -0.99 1.65 12.64
N GLU A 41 -2.21 1.34 13.06
CA GLU A 41 -3.44 1.60 12.32
C GLU A 41 -3.68 3.09 12.06
N ALA A 42 -3.50 3.94 13.07
CA ALA A 42 -3.66 5.39 12.93
C ALA A 42 -2.64 6.00 11.94
N ASN A 43 -1.38 5.57 12.01
CA ASN A 43 -0.33 6.05 11.10
C ASN A 43 -0.48 5.50 9.68
N ALA A 44 -0.89 4.24 9.56
CA ALA A 44 -1.17 3.60 8.28
C ALA A 44 -2.34 4.27 7.55
N ARG A 45 -3.43 4.64 8.26
CA ARG A 45 -4.53 5.43 7.68
C ARG A 45 -4.07 6.79 7.16
N LYS A 46 -3.20 7.49 7.89
CA LYS A 46 -2.58 8.74 7.39
C LYS A 46 -1.76 8.49 6.13
N LEU A 47 -1.07 7.34 6.06
CA LEU A 47 -0.27 6.97 4.90
C LEU A 47 -1.15 6.65 3.69
N LEU A 48 -2.30 5.98 3.87
CA LEU A 48 -3.29 5.77 2.80
C LEU A 48 -3.91 7.08 2.29
N GLY A 49 -4.07 8.07 3.18
CA GLY A 49 -4.52 9.41 2.80
C GLY A 49 -3.48 10.23 2.01
N ASN A 50 -2.23 9.75 1.91
CA ASN A 50 -1.21 10.43 1.13
C ASN A 50 -1.44 10.23 -0.37
N TYR A 51 -1.53 11.33 -1.12
CA TYR A 51 -1.77 11.30 -2.56
C TYR A 51 -0.82 10.39 -3.33
N SER A 52 0.49 10.44 -3.05
CA SER A 52 1.47 9.61 -3.76
C SER A 52 1.35 8.13 -3.45
N VAL A 53 0.95 7.77 -2.22
CA VAL A 53 0.71 6.37 -1.83
C VAL A 53 -0.58 5.87 -2.48
N LYS A 54 -1.64 6.67 -2.44
CA LYS A 54 -2.92 6.34 -3.06
C LYS A 54 -2.78 6.09 -4.56
N LYS A 55 -2.09 6.99 -5.27
CA LYS A 55 -1.82 6.85 -6.70
C LYS A 55 -1.07 5.55 -7.01
N TYR A 56 -0.05 5.22 -6.21
CA TYR A 56 0.69 3.97 -6.39
C TYR A 56 -0.17 2.73 -6.15
N ILE A 57 -1.04 2.74 -5.14
CA ILE A 57 -1.99 1.63 -4.91
C ILE A 57 -2.91 1.45 -6.11
N GLU A 58 -3.47 2.54 -6.64
CA GLU A 58 -4.36 2.52 -7.82
C GLU A 58 -3.63 1.96 -9.05
N GLU A 59 -2.41 2.42 -9.33
CA GLU A 59 -1.57 1.92 -10.42
C GLU A 59 -1.29 0.41 -10.29
N ARG A 60 -0.91 -0.04 -9.08
CA ARG A 60 -0.60 -1.45 -8.81
C ARG A 60 -1.81 -2.36 -8.90
N MET A 61 -2.97 -1.91 -8.43
CA MET A 61 -4.23 -2.65 -8.56
C MET A 61 -4.61 -2.84 -10.03
N LYS A 62 -4.47 -1.78 -10.84
CA LYS A 62 -4.72 -1.85 -12.28
C LYS A 62 -3.77 -2.81 -12.99
N GLU A 63 -2.48 -2.78 -12.65
CA GLU A 63 -1.50 -3.75 -13.19
C GLU A 63 -1.84 -5.21 -12.85
N LEU A 64 -2.40 -5.47 -11.66
CA LEU A 64 -2.82 -6.81 -11.24
C LEU A 64 -4.10 -7.26 -11.95
N GLU A 65 -5.03 -6.33 -12.19
CA GLU A 65 -6.24 -6.57 -12.98
C GLU A 65 -5.91 -6.88 -14.44
N ASP A 66 -5.07 -6.06 -15.08
CA ASP A 66 -4.59 -6.27 -16.45
C ASP A 66 -3.90 -7.64 -16.60
N LYS A 67 -3.10 -8.06 -15.59
CA LYS A 67 -2.45 -9.38 -15.56
C LYS A 67 -3.43 -10.53 -15.37
N GLN A 68 -4.50 -10.36 -14.61
CA GLN A 68 -5.53 -11.39 -14.45
C GLN A 68 -6.30 -11.58 -15.75
N ILE A 69 -6.74 -10.49 -16.38
CA ILE A 69 -7.47 -10.53 -17.66
C ILE A 69 -6.61 -11.21 -18.74
N ALA A 70 -5.33 -10.84 -18.86
CA ALA A 70 -4.40 -11.44 -19.82
C ALA A 70 -4.17 -12.96 -19.60
N LYS A 71 -4.44 -13.47 -18.39
CA LYS A 71 -4.35 -14.89 -18.06
C LYS A 71 -5.66 -15.63 -18.36
N GLU A 72 -6.80 -14.95 -18.27
CA GLU A 72 -8.13 -15.52 -18.48
C GLU A 72 -8.53 -15.60 -19.97
N GLU A 73 -7.96 -14.76 -20.84
CA GLU A 73 -8.17 -14.81 -22.30
C GLU A 73 -7.33 -15.89 -23.04
N ARG A 74 -7.01 -17.03 -22.42
CA ARG A 74 -6.24 -18.12 -23.05
C ARG A 74 -6.95 -19.47 -23.02
#